data_AF-A0A9W6GE10-F1
#
_entry.id   AF-A0A9W6GE10-F1
#
_cell.length_a   1.000
_cell.length_b   1.000
_cell.length_c   1.000
_cell.angle_alpha   90.00
_cell.angle_beta   90.00
_cell.angle_gamma   90.00
#
_symmetry.space_group_name_H-M   'P 1'
#
loop_
_entity.id
_entity.type
_entity.pdbx_description
1 polymer ?
#
loop_
_entity_poly.entity_id
_entity_poly.type
_entity_poly.pdbx_seq_one_letter_code
_entity_poly.pdbx_strand_id
1 'polypeptide(L)'
;MGEAKVTEVVEWKGSAVRRLRIVAVASVGLLALGACGSEQGAAMFVGDQRVTEATLDGFVDAEMDSYFEQGATLDDVSYGDSRQKAAFIVLFAELGQALGLEAPDTNNAADEFEARYIEAAAYYDEIASAAEPRELTDAEFEALNSAVGSDQDLLQRVVEGWLASQNLSQEQLAEFNVAAQSDPAVLQQVVQMWGEQQAGFADDLSEYITEYDIAVNPRYGALDISPLVGVFEVEVPQR
;
A
#
# COMPACT_ATOMS: atom_id res chain seq x y z
N MET A 1 -48.74 4.50 -13.74
CA MET A 1 -48.32 3.31 -14.50
C MET A 1 -47.11 3.74 -15.31
N GLY A 2 -45.91 3.35 -14.85
CA GLY A 2 -44.65 3.81 -15.41
C GLY A 2 -43.50 3.59 -14.43
N GLU A 3 -43.37 2.37 -13.91
CA GLU A 3 -42.14 1.91 -13.25
C GLU A 3 -41.14 1.58 -14.38
N ALA A 4 -40.10 2.40 -14.52
CA ALA A 4 -39.01 2.16 -15.44
C ALA A 4 -37.76 1.76 -14.65
N LYS A 5 -37.48 0.46 -14.71
CA LYS A 5 -36.22 -0.25 -14.50
C LYS A 5 -34.99 0.65 -14.26
N VAL A 6 -34.52 0.68 -13.02
CA VAL A 6 -33.14 1.03 -12.64
C VAL A 6 -32.55 -0.20 -11.97
N THR A 7 -32.28 -1.23 -12.76
CA THR A 7 -31.59 -2.46 -12.33
C THR A 7 -31.00 -3.10 -13.58
N GLU A 8 -29.97 -2.50 -14.16
CA GLU A 8 -29.08 -3.15 -15.13
C GLU A 8 -27.89 -2.25 -15.51
N VAL A 9 -27.04 -1.87 -14.55
CA VAL A 9 -25.66 -1.49 -14.87
C VAL A 9 -24.78 -1.95 -13.71
N VAL A 10 -24.04 -3.03 -13.95
CA VAL A 10 -22.67 -3.38 -13.50
C VAL A 10 -22.63 -4.91 -13.54
N GLU A 11 -22.52 -5.45 -14.76
CA GLU A 11 -22.15 -6.85 -14.96
C GLU A 11 -20.62 -6.92 -14.90
N TRP A 12 -20.10 -7.48 -13.80
CA TRP A 12 -18.68 -7.61 -13.49
C TRP A 12 -18.03 -8.60 -14.45
N LYS A 13 -17.19 -8.13 -15.38
CA LYS A 13 -16.35 -9.01 -16.21
C LYS A 13 -15.14 -9.44 -15.40
N GLY A 14 -15.26 -10.55 -14.68
CA GLY A 14 -14.12 -11.19 -14.03
C GLY A 14 -13.03 -11.53 -15.05
N SER A 15 -11.84 -10.96 -14.85
CA SER A 15 -10.71 -11.14 -15.74
C SER A 15 -9.62 -12.01 -15.13
N ALA A 16 -9.49 -13.20 -15.73
CA ALA A 16 -8.26 -13.96 -15.94
C ALA A 16 -7.48 -14.48 -14.70
N VAL A 17 -7.77 -15.73 -14.34
CA VAL A 17 -6.82 -16.66 -13.68
C VAL A 17 -5.47 -16.64 -14.41
N ARG A 18 -4.44 -16.04 -13.82
CA ARG A 18 -3.08 -16.03 -14.38
C ARG A 18 -2.25 -17.17 -13.80
N ARG A 19 -1.71 -17.97 -14.72
CA ARG A 19 -0.79 -19.08 -14.46
C ARG A 19 0.55 -18.53 -13.98
N LEU A 20 0.96 -18.87 -12.76
CA LEU A 20 2.31 -18.66 -12.26
C LEU A 20 3.35 -19.16 -13.28
N ARG A 21 4.22 -18.26 -13.74
CA ARG A 21 5.44 -18.62 -14.45
C ARG A 21 6.58 -18.57 -13.43
N ILE A 22 7.06 -19.74 -13.05
CA ILE A 22 8.30 -19.88 -12.27
C ILE A 22 9.44 -19.36 -13.13
N VAL A 23 9.94 -18.17 -12.84
CA VAL A 23 11.16 -17.62 -13.41
C VAL A 23 12.30 -18.01 -12.46
N ALA A 24 13.22 -18.84 -12.95
CA ALA A 24 14.43 -19.18 -12.22
C ALA A 24 15.34 -17.95 -12.17
N VAL A 25 15.34 -17.25 -11.03
CA VAL A 25 16.27 -16.16 -10.75
C VAL A 25 17.65 -16.76 -10.44
N ALA A 26 18.66 -16.35 -11.19
CA ALA A 26 20.05 -16.66 -10.89
C ALA A 26 20.49 -15.83 -9.67
N SER A 27 20.54 -16.47 -8.50
CA SER A 27 21.03 -15.88 -7.26
C SER A 27 22.52 -15.56 -7.37
N VAL A 28 22.86 -14.27 -7.25
CA VAL A 28 24.23 -13.84 -7.00
C VAL A 28 24.51 -14.10 -5.53
N GLY A 29 25.14 -15.24 -5.24
CA GLY A 29 25.52 -15.64 -3.89
C GLY A 29 26.60 -14.72 -3.31
N LEU A 30 26.22 -13.87 -2.35
CA LEU A 30 27.14 -13.43 -1.31
C LEU A 30 27.15 -14.48 -0.18
N LEU A 31 28.35 -14.95 0.15
CA LEU A 31 28.61 -15.94 1.19
C LEU A 31 28.21 -15.40 2.58
N ALA A 32 27.22 -16.02 3.21
CA ALA A 32 26.99 -15.90 4.65
C ALA A 32 27.24 -17.28 5.32
N LEU A 33 28.48 -17.53 5.72
CA LEU A 33 28.79 -18.56 6.72
C LEU A 33 29.00 -17.85 8.06
N GLY A 34 27.93 -17.74 8.84
CA GLY A 34 27.94 -17.10 10.16
C GLY A 34 26.60 -17.21 10.88
N ALA A 35 26.11 -18.42 11.12
CA ALA A 35 24.96 -18.65 12.00
C ALA A 35 25.33 -18.48 13.48
N CYS A 36 24.39 -17.92 14.25
CA CYS A 36 24.38 -17.71 15.71
C CYS A 36 25.25 -16.57 16.27
N GLY A 37 24.95 -15.34 15.84
CA GLY A 37 25.14 -14.14 16.64
C GLY A 37 23.95 -13.22 16.40
N SER A 38 23.41 -12.58 17.43
CA SER A 38 22.43 -11.50 17.28
C SER A 38 22.79 -10.65 16.07
N GLU A 39 21.90 -10.53 15.08
CA GLU A 39 22.16 -9.87 13.80
C GLU A 39 22.29 -8.36 13.97
N GLN A 40 23.38 -7.94 14.61
CA GLN A 40 23.64 -6.55 14.95
C GLN A 40 23.63 -5.72 13.66
N GLY A 41 22.81 -4.68 13.65
CA GLY A 41 22.67 -3.75 12.53
C GLY A 41 21.70 -4.21 11.43
N ALA A 42 20.78 -5.15 11.67
CA ALA A 42 19.61 -5.35 10.82
C ALA A 42 18.48 -4.37 11.21
N ALA A 43 17.91 -3.69 10.23
CA ALA A 43 16.72 -2.83 10.41
C ALA A 43 15.43 -3.58 10.10
N MET A 44 15.45 -4.43 9.08
CA MET A 44 14.29 -5.14 8.59
C MET A 44 14.76 -6.38 7.84
N PHE A 45 13.86 -7.34 7.75
CA PHE A 45 14.02 -8.51 6.90
C PHE A 45 12.78 -8.70 6.03
N VAL A 46 13.00 -9.11 4.78
CA VAL A 46 11.97 -9.49 3.81
C VAL A 46 12.47 -10.74 3.09
N GLY A 47 11.94 -11.89 3.46
CA GLY A 47 12.43 -13.21 3.06
C GLY A 47 13.86 -13.42 3.52
N ASP A 48 14.72 -13.81 2.58
CA ASP A 48 16.17 -13.93 2.80
C ASP A 48 16.89 -12.56 2.75
N GLN A 49 16.21 -11.47 2.38
CA GLN A 49 16.82 -10.16 2.30
C GLN A 49 16.92 -9.52 3.68
N ARG A 50 18.13 -9.06 4.00
CA ARG A 50 18.43 -8.30 5.19
C ARG A 50 18.68 -6.85 4.82
N VAL A 51 17.83 -5.96 5.34
CA VAL A 51 18.01 -4.51 5.29
C VAL A 51 18.83 -4.08 6.50
N THR A 52 19.85 -3.25 6.30
CA THR A 52 20.72 -2.80 7.40
C THR A 52 20.20 -1.51 8.05
N GLU A 53 20.55 -1.28 9.32
CA GLU A 53 20.29 0.00 10.01
C GLU A 53 20.93 1.17 9.27
N ALA A 54 22.12 0.99 8.70
CA ALA A 54 22.81 2.03 7.94
C ALA A 54 22.05 2.40 6.65
N THR A 55 21.42 1.42 6.00
CA THR A 55 20.58 1.67 4.81
C THR A 55 19.38 2.52 5.19
N LEU A 56 18.65 2.13 6.24
CA LEU A 56 17.45 2.86 6.65
C LEU A 56 17.78 4.25 7.19
N ASP A 57 18.80 4.36 8.05
CA ASP A 57 19.25 5.64 8.62
C ASP A 57 19.71 6.58 7.50
N GLY A 58 20.37 6.07 6.45
CA GLY A 58 20.75 6.86 5.27
C GLY A 58 19.55 7.40 4.47
N PHE A 59 18.46 6.65 4.37
CA PHE A 59 17.22 7.13 3.73
C PHE A 59 16.50 8.18 4.58
N VAL A 60 16.52 8.02 5.91
CA VAL A 60 16.01 9.05 6.83
C VAL A 60 16.81 10.34 6.67
N ASP A 61 18.14 10.25 6.63
CA ASP A 61 19.01 11.43 6.45
C ASP A 61 18.75 12.12 5.10
N ALA A 62 18.61 11.35 4.01
CA ALA A 62 18.30 11.89 2.68
C ALA A 62 16.95 12.63 2.64
N GLU A 63 15.91 12.07 3.27
CA GLU A 63 14.62 12.74 3.38
C GLU A 63 14.71 14.04 4.19
N MET A 64 15.42 14.00 5.32
CA MET A 64 15.58 15.17 6.19
C MET A 64 16.35 16.29 5.50
N ASP A 65 17.43 15.96 4.79
CA ASP A 65 18.20 16.91 3.99
C ASP A 65 17.31 17.57 2.93
N SER A 66 16.46 16.80 2.24
CA SER A 66 15.49 17.33 1.27
C SER A 66 14.51 18.33 1.91
N TYR A 67 13.99 18.06 3.11
CA TYR A 67 13.14 19.03 3.80
C TYR A 67 13.89 20.32 4.15
N PHE A 68 15.12 20.22 4.65
CA PHE A 68 15.92 21.39 5.01
C PHE A 68 16.34 22.22 3.79
N GLU A 69 16.64 21.58 2.66
CA GLU A 69 16.90 22.28 1.39
C GLU A 69 15.68 23.06 0.88
N GLN A 70 14.47 22.56 1.17
CA GLN A 70 13.20 23.24 0.88
C GLN A 70 12.84 24.34 1.89
N GLY A 71 13.70 24.56 2.90
CA GLY A 71 13.55 25.62 3.89
C GLY A 71 12.75 25.24 5.14
N ALA A 72 12.48 23.95 5.34
CA ALA A 72 11.91 23.47 6.60
C ALA A 72 12.88 23.72 7.77
N THR A 73 12.34 23.78 8.98
CA THR A 73 13.10 23.84 10.23
C THR A 73 12.92 22.56 11.03
N LEU A 74 13.66 22.40 12.13
CA LEU A 74 13.51 21.24 13.02
C LEU A 74 12.11 21.12 13.64
N ASP A 75 11.38 22.23 13.74
CA ASP A 75 10.00 22.23 14.27
C ASP A 75 8.98 21.75 13.23
N ASP A 76 9.37 21.70 11.94
CA ASP A 76 8.50 21.32 10.82
C ASP A 76 8.61 19.83 10.44
N VAL A 77 9.56 19.10 11.04
CA VAL A 77 9.94 17.74 10.62
C VAL A 77 9.84 16.74 11.78
N SER A 78 9.36 15.52 11.47
CA SER A 78 9.30 14.41 12.42
C SER A 78 10.22 13.28 11.98
N TYR A 79 11.33 13.09 12.70
CA TYR A 79 12.22 11.95 12.48
C TYR A 79 11.54 10.59 12.70
N GLY A 80 10.47 10.55 13.51
CA GLY A 80 9.66 9.34 13.68
C GLY A 80 8.95 8.98 12.39
N ASP A 81 8.29 9.98 11.80
CA ASP A 81 7.52 9.83 10.56
C ASP A 81 8.44 9.51 9.39
N SER A 82 9.60 10.18 9.29
CA SER A 82 10.62 9.88 8.27
C SER A 82 11.16 8.45 8.39
N ARG A 83 11.36 7.94 9.63
CA ARG A 83 11.77 6.53 9.84
C ARG A 83 10.69 5.56 9.39
N GLN A 84 9.43 5.82 9.75
CA GLN A 84 8.33 4.95 9.34
C GLN A 84 8.18 4.96 7.82
N LYS A 85 8.28 6.12 7.18
CA LYS A 85 8.25 6.25 5.72
C LYS A 85 9.41 5.53 5.04
N ALA A 86 10.64 5.68 5.54
CA ALA A 86 11.79 4.94 5.01
C ALA A 86 11.59 3.42 5.16
N ALA A 87 11.07 2.95 6.30
CA ALA A 87 10.74 1.54 6.51
C ALA A 87 9.67 1.06 5.53
N PHE A 88 8.61 1.84 5.30
CA PHE A 88 7.56 1.53 4.34
C PHE A 88 8.10 1.42 2.91
N ILE A 89 8.90 2.40 2.48
CA ILE A 89 9.53 2.41 1.15
C ILE A 89 10.38 1.15 0.96
N VAL A 90 11.24 0.85 1.92
CA VAL A 90 12.09 -0.33 1.80
C VAL A 90 11.28 -1.62 1.82
N LEU A 91 10.26 -1.73 2.69
CA LEU A 91 9.42 -2.91 2.75
C LEU A 91 8.79 -3.22 1.40
N PHE A 92 8.13 -2.25 0.77
CA PHE A 92 7.45 -2.47 -0.52
C PHE A 92 8.42 -2.64 -1.68
N ALA A 93 9.56 -1.95 -1.66
CA ALA A 93 10.63 -2.16 -2.64
C ALA A 93 11.16 -3.61 -2.60
N GLU A 94 11.45 -4.13 -1.41
CA GLU A 94 11.97 -5.50 -1.24
C GLU A 94 10.88 -6.56 -1.46
N LEU A 95 9.63 -6.30 -1.02
CA LEU A 95 8.51 -7.21 -1.24
C LEU A 95 8.18 -7.37 -2.73
N GLY A 96 8.12 -6.27 -3.49
CA GLY A 96 7.88 -6.35 -4.94
C GLY A 96 8.96 -7.12 -5.70
N GLN A 97 10.23 -6.96 -5.29
CA GLN A 97 11.32 -7.78 -5.82
C GLN A 97 11.18 -9.25 -5.43
N ALA A 98 10.79 -9.56 -4.19
CA ALA A 98 10.58 -10.93 -3.71
C ALA A 98 9.41 -11.64 -4.39
N LEU A 99 8.38 -10.87 -4.81
CA LEU A 99 7.26 -11.32 -5.64
C LEU A 99 7.65 -11.49 -7.12
N GLY A 100 8.81 -10.97 -7.53
CA GLY A 100 9.28 -11.01 -8.91
C GLY A 100 8.49 -10.11 -9.85
N LEU A 101 7.97 -8.99 -9.32
CA LEU A 101 7.28 -7.97 -10.11
C LEU A 101 8.24 -7.29 -11.10
N GLU A 102 7.68 -6.69 -12.15
CA GLU A 102 8.47 -6.00 -13.16
C GLU A 102 9.05 -4.70 -12.58
N ALA A 103 10.38 -4.53 -12.66
CA ALA A 103 11.03 -3.36 -12.11
C ALA A 103 10.56 -2.08 -12.83
N PRO A 104 10.13 -1.04 -12.09
CA PRO A 104 9.72 0.23 -12.70
C PRO A 104 10.92 1.00 -13.25
N ASP A 105 10.65 1.97 -14.11
CA ASP A 105 11.67 2.87 -14.66
C ASP A 105 12.07 3.92 -13.61
N THR A 106 13.29 3.80 -13.08
CA THR A 106 13.87 4.72 -12.09
C THR A 106 14.90 5.69 -12.70
N ASN A 107 15.06 5.74 -14.03
CA ASN A 107 16.13 6.51 -14.68
C ASN A 107 16.08 8.03 -14.43
N ASN A 108 14.93 8.56 -14.01
CA ASN A 108 14.73 9.99 -13.75
C ASN A 108 14.81 10.35 -12.26
N ALA A 109 15.09 9.40 -11.37
CA ALA A 109 15.27 9.67 -9.95
C ALA A 109 16.50 10.58 -9.72
N ALA A 110 16.36 11.58 -8.85
CA ALA A 110 17.43 12.50 -8.48
C ALA A 110 18.51 11.82 -7.63
N ASP A 111 18.12 10.85 -6.81
CA ASP A 111 19.00 10.08 -5.94
C ASP A 111 18.47 8.65 -5.69
N GLU A 112 19.20 7.89 -4.88
CA GLU A 112 18.85 6.50 -4.53
C GLU A 112 17.56 6.40 -3.71
N PHE A 113 17.27 7.39 -2.85
CA PHE A 113 16.05 7.38 -2.04
C PHE A 113 14.81 7.61 -2.92
N GLU A 114 14.88 8.55 -3.86
CA GLU A 114 13.81 8.76 -4.83
C GLU A 114 13.63 7.54 -5.74
N ALA A 115 14.71 6.89 -6.18
CA ALA A 115 14.62 5.66 -6.96
C ALA A 115 13.88 4.55 -6.19
N ARG A 116 14.20 4.37 -4.90
CA ARG A 116 13.51 3.40 -4.03
C ARG A 116 12.06 3.79 -3.74
N TYR A 117 11.77 5.07 -3.60
CA TYR A 117 10.39 5.55 -3.48
C TYR A 117 9.56 5.20 -4.73
N ILE A 118 10.11 5.41 -5.93
CA ILE A 118 9.45 5.06 -7.19
C ILE A 118 9.21 3.54 -7.27
N GLU A 119 10.20 2.72 -6.89
CA GLU A 119 10.04 1.26 -6.79
C GLU A 119 8.89 0.87 -5.86
N ALA A 120 8.94 1.37 -4.62
CA ALA A 120 7.96 1.06 -3.59
C ALA A 120 6.54 1.45 -4.02
N ALA A 121 6.36 2.65 -4.60
CA ALA A 121 5.06 3.12 -5.05
C ALA A 121 4.50 2.25 -6.18
N ALA A 122 5.32 1.91 -7.18
CA ALA A 122 4.88 1.06 -8.29
C ALA A 122 4.52 -0.36 -7.83
N TYR A 123 5.32 -0.95 -6.94
CA TYR A 123 5.02 -2.28 -6.39
C TYR A 123 3.81 -2.25 -5.46
N TYR A 124 3.65 -1.22 -4.63
CA TYR A 124 2.45 -1.04 -3.82
C TYR A 124 1.20 -1.02 -4.70
N ASP A 125 1.20 -0.21 -5.77
CA ASP A 125 0.07 -0.11 -6.70
C ASP A 125 -0.22 -1.44 -7.41
N GLU A 126 0.82 -2.15 -7.84
CA GLU A 126 0.67 -3.47 -8.48
C GLU A 126 0.10 -4.51 -7.51
N ILE A 127 0.59 -4.56 -6.26
CA ILE A 127 0.07 -5.48 -5.23
C ILE A 127 -1.38 -5.12 -4.89
N ALA A 128 -1.67 -3.84 -4.60
CA ALA A 128 -3.00 -3.39 -4.22
C ALA A 128 -4.04 -3.59 -5.33
N SER A 129 -3.65 -3.44 -6.60
CA SER A 129 -4.53 -3.68 -7.75
C SER A 129 -4.69 -5.16 -8.12
N ALA A 130 -3.73 -6.00 -7.73
CA ALA A 130 -3.82 -7.45 -7.90
C ALA A 130 -4.69 -8.14 -6.83
N ALA A 131 -4.88 -7.49 -5.68
CA ALA A 131 -5.65 -8.04 -4.57
C ALA A 131 -7.10 -8.35 -4.98
N GLU A 132 -7.56 -9.55 -4.65
CA GLU A 132 -8.95 -9.95 -4.86
C GLU A 132 -9.83 -9.30 -3.77
N PRO A 133 -10.88 -8.52 -4.13
CA PRO A 133 -11.77 -7.96 -3.14
C PRO A 133 -12.42 -9.04 -2.28
N ARG A 134 -12.56 -8.78 -0.98
CA ARG A 134 -13.36 -9.64 -0.09
C ARG A 134 -14.52 -8.89 0.52
N GLU A 135 -15.57 -9.62 0.85
CA GLU A 135 -16.70 -9.07 1.60
C GLU A 135 -16.21 -8.54 2.96
N LEU A 136 -16.75 -7.38 3.34
CA LEU A 136 -16.52 -6.79 4.65
C LEU A 136 -17.33 -7.54 5.71
N THR A 137 -16.73 -7.72 6.88
CA THR A 137 -17.50 -8.06 8.07
C THR A 137 -18.37 -6.88 8.49
N ASP A 138 -19.45 -7.16 9.24
CA ASP A 138 -20.32 -6.10 9.78
C ASP A 138 -19.52 -5.04 10.59
N ALA A 139 -18.52 -5.49 11.35
CA ALA A 139 -17.67 -4.63 12.16
C ALA A 139 -16.75 -3.74 11.32
N GLU A 140 -16.13 -4.29 10.26
CA GLU A 140 -15.30 -3.51 9.33
C GLU A 140 -16.14 -2.50 8.56
N PHE A 141 -17.34 -2.89 8.11
CA PHE A 141 -18.24 -1.97 7.42
C PHE A 141 -18.72 -0.84 8.34
N GLU A 142 -19.04 -1.14 9.60
CA GLU A 142 -19.39 -0.12 10.60
C GLU A 142 -18.21 0.83 10.87
N ALA A 143 -17.00 0.29 11.07
CA ALA A 143 -15.79 1.07 11.30
C ALA A 143 -15.45 1.97 10.11
N LEU A 144 -15.50 1.43 8.89
CA LEU A 144 -15.28 2.18 7.66
C LEU A 144 -16.29 3.32 7.49
N ASN A 145 -17.59 3.04 7.68
CA ASN A 145 -18.63 4.07 7.61
C ASN A 145 -18.45 5.15 8.68
N SER A 146 -18.03 4.76 9.89
CA SER A 146 -17.72 5.71 10.96
C SER A 146 -16.53 6.60 10.57
N ALA A 147 -15.46 6.02 10.04
CA ALA A 147 -14.27 6.75 9.61
C ALA A 147 -14.61 7.79 8.53
N VAL A 148 -15.20 7.35 7.40
CA VAL A 148 -15.57 8.26 6.29
C VAL A 148 -16.67 9.26 6.68
N GLY A 149 -17.55 8.90 7.61
CA GLY A 149 -18.58 9.81 8.13
C GLY A 149 -18.00 10.91 9.02
N SER A 150 -16.87 10.65 9.69
CA SER A 150 -16.18 11.60 10.55
C SER A 150 -15.14 12.46 9.83
N ASP A 151 -14.66 12.01 8.66
CA ASP A 151 -13.59 12.63 7.88
C ASP A 151 -14.01 12.81 6.41
N GLN A 152 -14.38 14.04 6.05
CA GLN A 152 -14.78 14.40 4.69
C GLN A 152 -13.62 14.31 3.69
N ASP A 153 -12.39 14.54 4.14
CA ASP A 153 -11.22 14.45 3.27
C ASP A 153 -10.90 12.98 2.97
N LEU A 154 -11.12 12.07 3.93
CA LEU A 154 -11.08 10.63 3.67
C LEU A 154 -12.18 10.21 2.69
N LEU A 155 -13.42 10.65 2.87
CA LEU A 155 -14.51 10.34 1.92
C LEU A 155 -14.16 10.80 0.50
N GLN A 156 -13.61 12.02 0.36
CA GLN A 156 -13.17 12.51 -0.94
C GLN A 156 -12.09 11.61 -1.55
N ARG A 157 -11.05 11.24 -0.79
CA ARG A 157 -9.98 10.34 -1.26
C ARG A 157 -10.51 8.97 -1.66
N VAL A 158 -11.43 8.40 -0.91
CA VAL A 158 -12.09 7.11 -1.23
C VAL A 158 -12.82 7.20 -2.57
N VAL A 159 -13.62 8.26 -2.77
CA VAL A 159 -14.36 8.46 -4.02
C VAL A 159 -13.40 8.69 -5.19
N GLU A 160 -12.39 9.54 -5.04
CA GLU A 160 -11.40 9.83 -6.08
C GLU A 160 -10.59 8.58 -6.46
N GLY A 161 -10.12 7.82 -5.47
CA GLY A 161 -9.38 6.57 -5.69
C GLY A 161 -10.23 5.52 -6.38
N TRP A 162 -11.50 5.37 -5.98
CA TRP A 162 -12.43 4.47 -6.66
C TRP A 162 -12.69 4.92 -8.11
N LEU A 163 -12.99 6.20 -8.36
CA LEU A 163 -13.22 6.71 -9.71
C LEU A 163 -11.99 6.53 -10.61
N ALA A 164 -10.79 6.73 -10.07
CA ALA A 164 -9.54 6.52 -10.81
C ALA A 164 -9.37 5.06 -11.26
N SER A 165 -9.81 4.09 -10.45
CA SER A 165 -9.71 2.66 -10.80
C SER A 165 -10.73 2.22 -11.85
N GLN A 166 -11.85 2.93 -11.99
CA GLN A 166 -12.93 2.55 -12.91
C GLN A 166 -12.68 2.92 -14.38
N ASN A 167 -11.65 3.72 -14.70
CA ASN A 167 -11.34 4.17 -16.06
C ASN A 167 -12.57 4.76 -16.80
N LEU A 168 -13.35 5.59 -16.10
CA LEU A 168 -14.60 6.16 -16.60
C LEU A 168 -14.34 7.25 -17.66
N SER A 169 -15.22 7.32 -18.65
CA SER A 169 -15.27 8.46 -19.57
C SER A 169 -15.80 9.72 -18.88
N GLN A 170 -15.58 10.90 -19.48
CA GLN A 170 -16.10 12.18 -18.95
C GLN A 170 -17.63 12.20 -18.83
N GLU A 171 -18.34 11.51 -19.71
CA GLU A 171 -19.80 11.37 -19.65
C GLU A 171 -20.20 10.54 -18.42
N GLN A 172 -19.56 9.39 -18.20
CA GLN A 172 -19.82 8.52 -17.05
C GLN A 172 -19.47 9.21 -15.72
N LEU A 173 -18.40 10.01 -15.68
CA LEU A 173 -18.06 10.84 -14.52
C LEU A 173 -19.16 11.88 -14.22
N ALA A 174 -19.70 12.53 -15.25
CA ALA A 174 -20.81 13.47 -15.07
C ALA A 174 -22.07 12.77 -14.56
N GLU A 175 -22.39 11.60 -15.09
CA GLU A 175 -23.51 10.76 -14.62
C GLU A 175 -23.35 10.35 -13.15
N PHE A 176 -22.16 9.86 -12.78
CA PHE A 176 -21.83 9.51 -11.40
C PHE A 176 -22.03 10.71 -10.46
N ASN A 177 -21.53 11.88 -10.83
CA ASN A 177 -21.66 13.10 -10.00
C ASN A 177 -23.12 13.50 -9.79
N VAL A 178 -23.96 13.41 -10.83
CA VAL A 178 -25.40 13.68 -10.70
C VAL A 178 -26.07 12.66 -9.78
N ALA A 179 -25.70 11.38 -9.89
CA ALA A 179 -26.24 10.31 -9.06
C ALA A 179 -25.82 10.48 -7.58
N ALA A 180 -24.54 10.71 -7.30
CA ALA A 180 -24.00 10.91 -5.97
C ALA A 180 -24.59 12.14 -5.25
N GLN A 181 -24.94 13.20 -5.99
CA GLN A 181 -25.65 14.37 -5.44
C GLN A 181 -27.12 14.09 -5.13
N SER A 182 -27.74 13.17 -5.86
CA SER A 182 -29.18 12.91 -5.79
C SER A 182 -29.53 11.78 -4.82
N ASP A 183 -28.62 10.83 -4.63
CA ASP A 183 -28.81 9.64 -3.82
C ASP A 183 -27.57 9.32 -2.97
N PRO A 184 -27.62 9.52 -1.63
CA PRO A 184 -26.53 9.16 -0.72
C PRO A 184 -26.15 7.67 -0.76
N ALA A 185 -27.03 6.78 -1.21
CA ALA A 185 -26.73 5.35 -1.32
C ALA A 185 -25.63 5.08 -2.36
N VAL A 186 -25.47 5.95 -3.37
CA VAL A 186 -24.38 5.84 -4.36
C VAL A 186 -23.02 5.97 -3.69
N LEU A 187 -22.86 6.94 -2.78
CA LEU A 187 -21.61 7.12 -2.04
C LEU A 187 -21.36 5.97 -1.07
N GLN A 188 -22.41 5.45 -0.42
CA GLN A 188 -22.27 4.27 0.44
C GLN A 188 -21.81 3.04 -0.35
N GLN A 189 -22.33 2.85 -1.57
CA GLN A 189 -21.90 1.74 -2.43
C GLN A 189 -20.42 1.88 -2.83
N VAL A 190 -19.98 3.10 -3.16
CA VAL A 190 -18.56 3.37 -3.46
C VAL A 190 -17.68 3.08 -2.25
N VAL A 191 -18.07 3.54 -1.06
CA VAL A 191 -17.36 3.25 0.19
C VAL A 191 -17.27 1.75 0.43
N GLN A 192 -18.37 1.01 0.24
CA GLN A 192 -18.38 -0.44 0.39
C GLN A 192 -17.41 -1.12 -0.59
N MET A 193 -17.52 -0.85 -1.89
CA MET A 193 -16.68 -1.47 -2.91
C MET A 193 -15.20 -1.14 -2.71
N TRP A 194 -14.89 0.10 -2.35
CA TRP A 194 -13.53 0.50 -2.01
C TRP A 194 -13.03 -0.24 -0.77
N GLY A 195 -13.87 -0.35 0.27
CA GLY A 195 -13.55 -1.10 1.48
C GLY A 195 -13.27 -2.58 1.22
N GLU A 196 -14.09 -3.23 0.38
CA GLU A 196 -13.89 -4.63 -0.02
C GLU A 196 -12.55 -4.85 -0.73
N GLN A 197 -12.12 -3.90 -1.58
CA GLN A 197 -10.79 -3.92 -2.20
C GLN A 197 -9.68 -3.76 -1.15
N GLN A 198 -9.81 -2.81 -0.22
CA GLN A 198 -8.80 -2.60 0.82
C GLN A 198 -8.71 -3.78 1.79
N ALA A 199 -9.82 -4.43 2.07
CA ALA A 199 -9.88 -5.62 2.90
C ALA A 199 -9.13 -6.79 2.25
N GLY A 200 -9.34 -7.02 0.94
CA GLY A 200 -8.59 -8.01 0.18
C GLY A 200 -7.10 -7.72 0.16
N PHE A 201 -6.73 -6.45 -0.04
CA PHE A 201 -5.32 -6.03 0.00
C PHE A 201 -4.69 -6.21 1.38
N ALA A 202 -5.40 -5.92 2.46
CA ALA A 202 -4.91 -6.15 3.82
C ALA A 202 -4.69 -7.64 4.14
N ASP A 203 -5.58 -8.51 3.64
CA ASP A 203 -5.42 -9.96 3.75
C ASP A 203 -4.16 -10.42 3.00
N ASP A 204 -3.95 -9.96 1.76
CA ASP A 204 -2.75 -10.26 0.97
C ASP A 204 -1.47 -9.79 1.69
N LEU A 205 -1.45 -8.57 2.22
CA LEU A 205 -0.30 -8.06 2.99
C LEU A 205 0.00 -8.94 4.22
N SER A 206 -1.04 -9.38 4.92
CA SER A 206 -0.89 -10.27 6.08
C SER A 206 -0.34 -11.64 5.68
N GLU A 207 -0.76 -12.16 4.53
CA GLU A 207 -0.20 -13.38 3.94
C GLU A 207 1.27 -13.18 3.56
N TYR A 208 1.62 -12.10 2.88
CA TYR A 208 3.01 -11.80 2.51
C TYR A 208 3.93 -11.62 3.71
N ILE A 209 3.46 -10.97 4.79
CA ILE A 209 4.23 -10.86 6.04
C ILE A 209 4.61 -12.26 6.55
N THR A 210 3.68 -13.21 6.47
CA THR A 210 3.90 -14.59 6.92
C THR A 210 4.76 -15.38 5.95
N GLU A 211 4.44 -15.33 4.65
CA GLU A 211 5.13 -16.08 3.59
C GLU A 211 6.60 -15.67 3.45
N TYR A 212 6.85 -14.37 3.48
CA TYR A 212 8.18 -13.81 3.36
C TYR A 212 8.83 -13.51 4.72
N ASP A 213 8.29 -14.00 5.85
CA ASP A 213 8.90 -13.80 7.18
C ASP A 213 9.33 -12.33 7.41
N ILE A 214 8.44 -11.40 7.07
CA ILE A 214 8.73 -9.96 7.13
C ILE A 214 8.73 -9.53 8.58
N ALA A 215 9.79 -8.83 8.99
CA ALA A 215 9.82 -8.26 10.33
C ALA A 215 10.78 -7.07 10.42
N VAL A 216 10.52 -6.20 11.40
CA VAL A 216 11.26 -4.95 11.62
C VAL A 216 11.95 -4.96 12.99
N ASN A 217 13.11 -4.31 13.08
CA ASN A 217 13.81 -4.13 14.34
C ASN A 217 13.01 -3.19 15.27
N PRO A 218 12.80 -3.53 16.55
CA PRO A 218 12.03 -2.72 17.49
C PRO A 218 12.47 -1.25 17.62
N ARG A 219 13.73 -0.92 17.28
CA ARG A 219 14.26 0.44 17.24
C ARG A 219 13.48 1.36 16.30
N TYR A 220 12.86 0.81 15.25
CA TYR A 220 12.08 1.56 14.27
C TYR A 220 10.58 1.65 14.60
N GLY A 221 10.17 1.16 15.77
CA GLY A 221 8.78 1.24 16.23
C GLY A 221 7.89 0.13 15.65
N ALA A 222 6.60 0.19 15.99
CA ALA A 222 5.61 -0.65 15.35
C ALA A 222 5.36 -0.10 13.94
N LEU A 223 5.63 -0.93 12.92
CA LEU A 223 5.40 -0.56 11.54
C LEU A 223 4.00 -1.04 11.14
N ASP A 224 3.08 -0.09 11.11
CA ASP A 224 1.71 -0.26 10.65
C ASP A 224 1.66 0.03 9.14
N ILE A 225 1.24 -0.97 8.36
CA ILE A 225 1.05 -0.88 6.90
C ILE A 225 -0.41 -1.03 6.51
N SER A 226 -1.33 -0.82 7.45
CA SER A 226 -2.77 -0.88 7.24
C SER A 226 -3.20 0.05 6.10
N PRO A 227 -3.97 -0.43 5.11
CA PRO A 227 -4.54 0.45 4.09
C PRO A 227 -5.47 1.51 4.67
N LEU A 228 -6.13 1.18 5.79
CA LEU A 228 -6.86 2.12 6.63
C LEU A 228 -6.72 1.75 8.10
N VAL A 229 -5.90 2.51 8.82
CA VAL A 229 -5.69 2.36 10.27
C VAL A 229 -7.02 2.44 11.01
N GLY A 230 -7.24 1.52 11.95
CA GLY A 230 -8.48 1.38 12.72
C GLY A 230 -9.56 0.54 12.03
N VAL A 231 -9.32 0.07 10.79
CA VAL A 231 -10.30 -0.70 10.00
C VAL A 231 -9.67 -1.99 9.45
N PHE A 232 -8.58 -1.89 8.71
CA PHE A 232 -7.91 -3.03 8.06
C PHE A 232 -6.49 -3.18 8.60
N GLU A 233 -6.40 -3.66 9.84
CA GLU A 233 -5.17 -3.72 10.61
C GLU A 233 -4.14 -4.68 9.99
N VAL A 234 -2.96 -4.15 9.67
CA VAL A 234 -1.80 -4.93 9.22
C VAL A 234 -0.54 -4.40 9.90
N GLU A 235 -0.10 -5.11 10.94
CA GLU A 235 1.13 -4.79 11.67
C GLU A 235 2.28 -5.72 11.26
N VAL A 236 3.44 -5.13 10.98
CA VAL A 236 4.67 -5.90 10.73
C VAL A 236 5.28 -6.32 12.08
N PRO A 237 5.53 -7.64 12.29
CA PRO A 237 6.05 -8.13 13.55
C PRO A 237 7.47 -7.61 13.82
N GLN A 238 7.81 -7.50 15.10
CA GLN A 238 9.15 -7.07 15.52
C GLN A 238 10.04 -8.28 15.84
N ARG A 239 11.30 -8.26 15.38
CA ARG A 239 12.30 -9.30 15.68
C ARG A 239 13.70 -8.76 15.97
#